data_AF-A0A6J4P726-F1
#
_entry.id   AF-A0A6J4P726-F1
#
_cell.length_a   1.000
_cell.length_b   1.000
_cell.length_c   1.000
_cell.angle_alpha   90.00
_cell.angle_beta   90.00
_cell.angle_gamma   90.00
#
_symmetry.space_group_name_H-M   'P 1'
#
loop_
_entity.id
_entity.type
_entity.pdbx_description
1 polymer ?
#
loop_
_entity_poly.entity_id
_entity_poly.type
_entity_poly.pdbx_seq_one_letter_code
_entity_poly.pdbx_strand_id
1 'polypeptide(L)'
;MAVTLATLALAAPAQSAGLAKTTLTIRADGLDLSGKVKSPRSSCLGNRTVKVYKQAGSEQKPATDSVIGSDTSQRQGNVGEWSTGNSGISGKVYARTGKTAGCKGDSSETIRARR
;
A
#
# COMPACT_ATOMS: atom_id res chain seq x y z
N MET A 1 11.34 -6.72 64.88
CA MET A 1 10.31 -6.97 63.84
C MET A 1 10.47 -5.91 62.77
N ALA A 2 10.85 -6.29 61.55
CA ALA A 2 10.79 -5.40 60.39
C ALA A 2 10.36 -6.25 59.20
N VAL A 3 9.18 -5.97 58.67
CA VAL A 3 8.57 -6.69 57.54
C VAL A 3 8.74 -5.81 56.31
N THR A 4 9.70 -6.13 55.45
CA THR A 4 9.91 -5.48 54.16
C THR A 4 8.96 -6.08 53.13
N LEU A 5 7.96 -5.32 52.68
CA LEU A 5 7.12 -5.65 51.54
C LEU A 5 7.88 -5.37 50.23
N ALA A 6 8.21 -6.43 49.50
CA ALA A 6 8.72 -6.36 48.13
C ALA A 6 7.54 -6.28 47.14
N THR A 7 7.37 -5.14 46.48
CA THR A 7 6.39 -4.95 45.40
C THR A 7 6.93 -5.57 44.11
N LEU A 8 6.38 -6.72 43.72
CA LEU A 8 6.59 -7.29 42.38
C LEU A 8 5.88 -6.41 41.34
N ALA A 9 6.63 -5.72 40.50
CA ALA A 9 6.11 -5.07 39.31
C ALA A 9 5.76 -6.13 38.25
N LEU A 10 4.46 -6.36 38.01
CA LEU A 10 4.00 -7.17 36.88
C LEU A 10 4.26 -6.40 35.57
N ALA A 11 5.26 -6.85 34.81
CA ALA A 11 5.44 -6.41 33.42
C ALA A 11 4.29 -6.98 32.57
N ALA A 12 3.38 -6.11 32.12
CA ALA A 12 2.34 -6.50 31.18
C ALA A 12 2.96 -6.91 29.83
N PRO A 13 2.46 -7.98 29.17
CA PRO A 13 2.97 -8.38 27.87
C PRO A 13 2.64 -7.30 26.83
N ALA A 14 3.67 -6.70 26.25
CA ALA A 14 3.53 -5.81 25.11
C ALA A 14 2.96 -6.60 23.93
N GLN A 15 1.67 -6.42 23.66
CA GLN A 15 1.02 -6.98 22.47
C GLN A 15 1.59 -6.27 21.24
N SER A 16 2.53 -6.93 20.56
CA SER A 16 3.05 -6.47 19.27
C SER A 16 1.90 -6.45 18.26
N ALA A 17 1.24 -5.29 18.15
CA ALA A 17 0.19 -5.07 17.16
C ALA A 17 0.81 -5.23 15.76
N GLY A 18 0.44 -6.32 15.07
CA GLY A 18 0.94 -6.60 13.72
C GLY A 18 0.66 -5.46 12.74
N LEU A 19 1.40 -5.47 11.61
CA LEU A 19 1.17 -4.51 10.53
C LEU A 19 -0.25 -4.68 9.97
N ALA A 20 -0.97 -3.57 9.83
CA ALA A 20 -2.31 -3.56 9.27
C ALA A 20 -2.28 -4.01 7.80
N LYS A 21 -3.28 -4.80 7.40
CA LYS A 21 -3.47 -5.18 6.00
C LYS A 21 -3.72 -3.94 5.15
N THR A 22 -3.14 -3.93 3.96
CA THR A 22 -3.40 -2.93 2.92
C THR A 22 -3.95 -3.67 1.71
N THR A 23 -4.92 -3.07 1.04
CA THR A 23 -5.42 -3.53 -0.26
C THR A 23 -5.30 -2.40 -1.27
N LEU A 24 -4.55 -2.64 -2.33
CA LEU A 24 -4.28 -1.69 -3.39
C LEU A 24 -5.03 -2.10 -4.65
N THR A 25 -5.80 -1.18 -5.22
CA THR A 25 -6.50 -1.41 -6.49
C THR A 25 -5.94 -0.49 -7.56
N ILE A 26 -6.03 -0.91 -8.82
CA ILE A 26 -5.74 -0.09 -10.00
C ILE A 26 -6.96 -0.13 -10.94
N ARG A 27 -7.20 0.98 -11.64
CA ARG A 27 -8.15 1.12 -12.75
C ARG A 27 -7.46 1.93 -13.86
N ALA A 28 -7.94 1.74 -15.08
CA ALA A 28 -7.49 2.48 -16.24
C ALA A 28 -8.71 3.07 -16.95
N ASP A 29 -8.73 4.39 -17.12
CA ASP A 29 -9.63 5.10 -18.00
C ASP A 29 -8.81 5.53 -19.23
N GLY A 30 -8.81 4.69 -20.24
CA GLY A 30 -7.86 4.80 -21.35
C GLY A 30 -6.42 4.54 -20.89
N LEU A 31 -5.60 5.60 -20.92
CA LEU A 31 -4.21 5.60 -20.44
C LEU A 31 -4.04 6.32 -19.09
N ASP A 32 -5.13 6.82 -18.51
CA ASP A 32 -5.15 7.43 -17.19
C ASP A 32 -5.25 6.35 -16.14
N LEU A 33 -4.27 6.30 -15.23
CA LEU A 33 -4.17 5.24 -14.23
C LEU A 33 -4.42 5.79 -12.83
N SER A 34 -5.38 5.19 -12.15
CA SER A 34 -5.80 5.61 -10.81
C SER A 34 -6.20 4.41 -9.95
N GLY A 35 -6.44 4.65 -8.67
CA GLY A 35 -6.81 3.57 -7.78
C GLY A 35 -7.06 3.98 -6.35
N LYS A 36 -7.16 2.96 -5.50
CA LYS A 36 -7.47 3.13 -4.08
C LYS A 36 -6.55 2.30 -3.20
N VAL A 37 -6.27 2.83 -2.02
CA VAL A 37 -5.67 2.15 -0.89
C VAL A 37 -6.75 1.93 0.16
N LYS A 38 -6.96 0.69 0.58
CA LYS A 38 -7.92 0.31 1.62
C LYS A 38 -7.20 -0.34 2.79
N SER A 39 -7.62 -0.05 4.00
CA SER A 39 -7.09 -0.66 5.22
C SER A 39 -8.10 -0.52 6.36
N PRO A 40 -8.17 -1.48 7.30
CA PRO A 40 -8.90 -1.27 8.55
C PRO A 40 -8.26 -0.18 9.43
N ARG A 41 -6.98 0.14 9.21
CA ARG A 41 -6.28 1.20 9.96
C ARG A 41 -6.26 2.48 9.13
N SER A 42 -6.90 3.52 9.65
CA SER A 42 -7.04 4.81 8.98
C SER A 42 -5.71 5.50 8.67
N SER A 43 -4.67 5.27 9.47
CA SER A 43 -3.31 5.77 9.23
C SER A 43 -2.64 5.16 8.00
N CYS A 44 -3.17 4.06 7.44
CA CYS A 44 -2.63 3.40 6.26
C CYS A 44 -3.29 3.88 4.95
N LEU A 45 -4.25 4.79 5.01
CA LEU A 45 -5.00 5.26 3.85
C LEU A 45 -4.27 6.38 3.09
N GLY A 46 -3.67 7.33 3.82
CA GLY A 46 -2.92 8.46 3.25
C GLY A 46 -1.41 8.28 3.32
N ASN A 47 -0.67 9.10 2.58
CA ASN A 47 0.79 9.14 2.55
C ASN A 47 1.44 7.81 2.18
N ARG A 48 0.79 7.03 1.31
CA ARG A 48 1.32 5.78 0.79
C ARG A 48 1.84 6.04 -0.61
N THR A 49 3.15 5.92 -0.81
CA THR A 49 3.71 5.97 -2.16
C THR A 49 3.24 4.75 -2.94
N VAL A 50 2.56 5.00 -4.05
CA VAL A 50 2.10 4.02 -5.03
C VAL A 50 2.95 4.19 -6.27
N LYS A 51 3.56 3.10 -6.74
CA LYS A 51 4.31 3.03 -8.00
C LYS A 51 3.54 2.17 -8.98
N VAL A 52 3.41 2.62 -10.21
CA VAL A 52 2.78 1.87 -11.29
C VAL A 52 3.86 1.30 -12.20
N TYR A 53 3.72 0.03 -12.54
CA TYR A 53 4.68 -0.75 -13.32
C TYR A 53 4.04 -1.21 -14.62
N LYS A 54 4.81 -1.16 -15.71
CA LYS A 54 4.51 -1.87 -16.95
C LYS A 54 5.07 -3.28 -16.86
N GLN A 55 4.19 -4.27 -16.94
CA GLN A 55 4.54 -5.67 -16.83
C GLN A 55 5.12 -6.19 -18.15
N ALA A 56 6.34 -6.72 -18.12
CA ALA A 56 7.03 -7.25 -19.31
C ALA A 56 6.59 -8.67 -19.66
N GLY A 57 6.36 -9.53 -18.66
CA GLY A 57 6.06 -10.96 -18.82
C GLY A 57 4.62 -11.36 -18.48
N SER A 58 4.35 -12.65 -18.30
CA SER A 58 3.06 -13.19 -17.83
C SER A 58 2.77 -12.88 -16.36
N GLU A 59 3.82 -12.67 -15.56
CA GLU A 59 3.76 -12.44 -14.11
C GLU A 59 4.29 -11.05 -13.74
N GLN A 60 3.89 -10.56 -12.56
CA GLN A 60 4.44 -9.35 -11.97
C GLN A 60 5.87 -9.61 -11.46
N LYS A 61 6.85 -8.92 -12.04
CA LYS A 61 8.27 -9.01 -11.66
C LYS A 61 8.84 -7.60 -11.47
N PRO A 62 8.62 -6.98 -10.30
CA PRO A 62 8.96 -5.58 -10.03
C PRO A 62 10.44 -5.22 -10.22
N ALA A 63 11.33 -6.20 -10.16
CA ALA A 63 12.77 -6.01 -10.40
C ALA A 63 13.12 -5.85 -11.89
N THR A 64 12.27 -6.35 -12.79
CA THR A 64 12.47 -6.31 -14.25
C THR A 64 11.38 -5.52 -14.98
N ASP A 65 10.25 -5.27 -14.32
CA ASP A 65 9.16 -4.44 -14.84
C ASP A 65 9.51 -2.95 -14.70
N SER A 66 9.12 -2.16 -15.69
CA SER A 66 9.47 -0.73 -15.74
C SER A 66 8.48 0.10 -14.92
N VAL A 67 8.96 0.98 -14.04
CA VAL A 67 8.11 1.99 -13.40
C VAL A 67 7.69 3.02 -14.45
N ILE A 68 6.38 3.25 -14.59
CA ILE A 68 5.82 4.20 -15.57
C ILE A 68 5.13 5.40 -14.92
N GLY A 69 4.96 5.38 -13.60
CA GLY A 69 4.36 6.47 -12.85
C GLY A 69 4.40 6.21 -11.36
N SER A 70 4.21 7.27 -10.57
CA SER A 70 4.05 7.16 -9.13
C SER A 70 3.19 8.31 -8.62
N ASP A 71 2.44 8.05 -7.56
CA ASP A 71 1.69 9.04 -6.82
C ASP A 71 1.70 8.70 -5.32
N THR A 72 1.31 9.64 -4.48
CA THR A 72 1.14 9.42 -3.04
C THR A 72 -0.34 9.48 -2.69
N SER A 73 -0.85 8.41 -2.08
CA SER A 73 -2.28 8.34 -1.77
C SER A 73 -2.72 9.46 -0.83
N GLN A 74 -3.84 10.08 -1.17
CA GLN A 74 -4.51 11.07 -0.32
C GLN A 74 -5.73 10.43 0.34
N ARG A 75 -5.89 10.63 1.64
CA ARG A 75 -7.05 10.07 2.36
C ARG A 75 -8.31 10.83 1.97
N GLN A 76 -9.28 10.11 1.43
CA GLN A 76 -10.64 10.56 1.13
C GLN A 76 -11.63 9.72 1.94
N GLY A 77 -12.05 10.24 3.10
CA GLY A 77 -12.91 9.53 4.05
C GLY A 77 -12.27 8.21 4.55
N ASN A 78 -12.83 7.09 4.10
CA ASN A 78 -12.45 5.73 4.51
C ASN A 78 -11.56 5.00 3.49
N VAL A 79 -11.08 5.72 2.47
CA VAL A 79 -10.13 5.19 1.48
C VAL A 79 -8.97 6.16 1.28
N GLY A 80 -7.85 5.65 0.78
CA GLY A 80 -6.84 6.47 0.12
C GLY A 80 -7.09 6.45 -1.38
N GLU A 81 -7.01 7.58 -2.04
CA GLU A 81 -7.10 7.69 -3.50
C GLU A 81 -5.76 8.12 -4.07
N TRP A 82 -5.41 7.60 -5.24
CA TRP A 82 -4.18 7.94 -5.94
C TRP A 82 -4.45 7.97 -7.45
N SER A 83 -3.69 8.78 -8.17
CA SER A 83 -3.75 8.90 -9.62
C SER A 83 -2.38 9.30 -10.16
N THR A 84 -1.87 8.57 -11.16
CA THR A 84 -0.68 9.00 -11.91
C THR A 84 -1.04 9.86 -13.12
N GLY A 85 -2.33 10.11 -13.36
CA GLY A 85 -2.82 10.74 -14.58
C GLY A 85 -2.49 9.91 -15.82
N ASN A 86 -2.37 10.60 -16.96
CA ASN A 86 -2.07 9.97 -18.25
C ASN A 86 -0.64 9.47 -18.30
N SER A 87 -0.48 8.16 -18.34
CA SER A 87 0.85 7.56 -18.45
C SER A 87 1.41 7.63 -19.88
N GLY A 88 0.56 7.80 -20.90
CA GLY A 88 0.93 7.60 -22.30
C GLY A 88 1.30 6.16 -22.68
N ILE A 89 1.19 5.21 -21.74
CA ILE A 89 1.67 3.83 -21.91
C ILE A 89 0.49 2.85 -21.96
N SER A 90 0.39 2.12 -23.07
CA SER A 90 -0.51 0.98 -23.18
C SER A 90 0.17 -0.33 -22.78
N GLY A 91 -0.64 -1.33 -22.44
CA GLY A 91 -0.19 -2.68 -22.12
C GLY A 91 -0.62 -3.14 -20.74
N LYS A 92 0.03 -4.20 -20.25
CA LYS A 92 -0.24 -4.77 -18.92
C LYS A 92 0.41 -3.89 -17.86
N VAL A 93 -0.38 -3.45 -16.89
CA VAL A 93 0.06 -2.56 -15.83
C VAL A 93 -0.48 -3.01 -14.48
N TYR A 94 0.25 -2.71 -13.42
CA TYR A 94 -0.15 -2.97 -12.04
C TYR A 94 0.47 -1.93 -11.12
N ALA A 95 -0.14 -1.72 -9.96
CA ALA A 95 0.32 -0.80 -8.93
C ALA A 95 0.92 -1.56 -7.75
N ARG A 96 1.90 -0.96 -7.08
CA ARG A 96 2.46 -1.46 -5.82
C ARG A 96 2.64 -0.36 -4.82
N THR A 97 2.51 -0.70 -3.54
CA THR A 97 2.91 0.15 -2.43
C THR A 97 3.79 -0.62 -1.44
N GLY A 98 4.83 0.05 -0.92
CA GLY A 98 5.76 -0.54 0.04
C GLY A 98 5.20 -0.61 1.45
N LYS A 99 5.85 -1.37 2.34
CA LYS A 99 5.56 -1.34 3.79
C LYS A 99 5.90 0.05 4.36
N THR A 100 5.08 0.57 5.26
CA THR A 100 5.42 1.72 6.13
C THR A 100 5.20 1.36 7.59
N ALA A 101 5.48 2.31 8.50
CA ALA A 101 5.22 2.13 9.93
C ALA A 101 3.77 1.69 10.17
N GLY A 102 3.60 0.47 10.70
CA GLY A 102 2.28 -0.07 11.02
C GLY A 102 1.42 -0.54 9.84
N CYS A 103 1.89 -0.47 8.59
CA CYS A 103 1.09 -0.80 7.40
C CYS A 103 1.84 -1.78 6.48
N LYS A 104 1.20 -2.88 6.09
CA LYS A 104 1.76 -3.82 5.10
C LYS A 104 1.82 -3.15 3.72
N GLY A 105 2.81 -3.53 2.91
CA GLY A 105 2.79 -3.27 1.48
C GLY A 105 1.77 -4.15 0.78
N ASP A 106 1.43 -3.82 -0.46
CA ASP A 106 0.51 -4.60 -1.29
C ASP A 106 0.78 -4.39 -2.79
N SER A 107 0.29 -5.32 -3.61
CA SER A 107 0.31 -5.27 -5.07
C SER A 107 -1.12 -5.38 -5.59
N SER A 108 -1.49 -4.56 -6.57
CA SER A 108 -2.78 -4.71 -7.23
C SER A 108 -2.78 -5.91 -8.19
N GLU A 109 -3.97 -6.26 -8.68
CA GLU A 109 -4.09 -7.07 -9.89
C GLU A 109 -3.44 -6.37 -11.10
N THR A 110 -3.09 -7.17 -12.10
CA THR A 110 -2.66 -6.66 -13.40
C THR A 110 -3.86 -6.39 -14.26
N ILE A 111 -3.96 -5.16 -14.78
CA ILE A 111 -4.97 -4.76 -15.76
C ILE A 111 -4.31 -4.42 -17.09
N ARG A 112 -5.10 -4.12 -18.11
CA ARG A 112 -4.61 -3.71 -19.43
C ARG A 112 -5.08 -2.31 -19.78
N ALA A 113 -4.15 -1.36 -19.81
CA ALA A 113 -4.40 0.01 -20.28
C ALA A 113 -4.37 0.05 -21.82
N ARG A 114 -5.34 0.73 -22.42
CA ARG A 114 -5.51 0.84 -23.88
C ARG A 114 -6.04 2.23 -24.22
N ARG A 115 -5.72 2.72 -25.42
CA ARG A 115 -6.30 3.97 -25.94
C ARG A 115 -7.76 3.77 -26.34
#